data_AF-A0A1S8ZZ33-F1
#
_entry.id   AF-A0A1S8ZZ33-F1
#
_cell.length_a   1.000
_cell.length_b   1.000
_cell.length_c   1.000
_cell.angle_alpha   90.00
_cell.angle_beta   90.00
_cell.angle_gamma   90.00
#
_symmetry.space_group_name_H-M   'P 1'
#
loop_
_entity.id
_entity.type
_entity.pdbx_description
1 polymer ?
#
loop_
_entity_poly.entity_id
_entity_poly.type
_entity_poly.pdbx_seq_one_letter_code
_entity_poly.pdbx_strand_id
1 'polypeptide(L)'
;MNTKKIILHLLIRIGILVLMVGSVFLFWYLTVDRHSHCHGNDHKHFDTGLGFFIMEFMAVLFFYFGLVIEMIYLFVKEKQNLGFANLGFLIISLCIALALYI
;
A
#
# COMPACT_ATOMS: atom_id res chain seq x y z
N MET A 1 22.51 -8.11 -17.49
CA MET A 1 21.43 -7.70 -16.56
C MET A 1 22.05 -7.54 -15.17
N ASN A 2 21.90 -6.39 -14.49
CA ASN A 2 22.52 -6.17 -13.18
C ASN A 2 21.52 -6.55 -12.07
N THR A 3 21.58 -7.79 -11.62
CA THR A 3 20.66 -8.35 -10.60
C THR A 3 20.62 -7.52 -9.33
N LYS A 4 21.75 -6.96 -8.88
CA LYS A 4 21.81 -6.07 -7.69
C LYS A 4 20.91 -4.86 -7.86
N LYS A 5 20.89 -4.28 -9.06
CA LYS A 5 20.04 -3.12 -9.38
C LYS A 5 18.56 -3.48 -9.32
N ILE A 6 18.17 -4.66 -9.81
CA ILE A 6 16.78 -5.13 -9.76
C ILE A 6 16.35 -5.41 -8.32
N ILE A 7 17.19 -6.08 -7.53
CA ILE A 7 16.92 -6.36 -6.12
C ILE A 7 16.72 -5.05 -5.34
N LEU A 8 17.65 -4.10 -5.49
CA LEU A 8 17.55 -2.79 -4.83
C LEU A 8 16.29 -2.05 -5.28
N HIS A 9 15.99 -2.10 -6.58
CA HIS A 9 14.78 -1.51 -7.15
C HIS A 9 13.53 -2.04 -6.45
N LEU A 10 13.37 -3.37 -6.33
CA LEU A 10 12.24 -4.00 -5.65
C LEU A 10 12.20 -3.70 -4.14
N LEU A 11 13.35 -3.77 -3.45
CA LEU A 11 13.43 -3.48 -2.01
C LEU A 11 12.95 -2.06 -1.68
N ILE A 12 13.28 -1.07 -2.52
CA ILE A 12 12.79 0.30 -2.35
C ILE A 12 11.26 0.35 -2.43
N ARG A 13 10.62 -0.36 -3.36
CA ARG A 13 9.15 -0.35 -3.52
C ARG A 13 8.48 -1.03 -2.33
N ILE A 14 9.03 -2.15 -1.87
CA ILE A 14 8.58 -2.83 -0.65
C ILE A 14 8.71 -1.89 0.54
N GLY A 15 9.86 -1.24 0.71
CA GLY A 15 10.11 -0.29 1.79
C GLY A 15 9.12 0.88 1.79
N ILE A 16 8.86 1.48 0.63
CA ILE A 16 7.87 2.56 0.49
C ILE A 16 6.47 2.08 0.85
N LEU A 17 6.06 0.91 0.35
CA LEU A 17 4.74 0.34 0.63
C LEU A 17 4.56 0.06 2.13
N VAL A 18 5.53 -0.60 2.76
CA VAL A 18 5.52 -0.92 4.20
C VAL A 18 5.50 0.36 5.03
N LEU A 19 6.33 1.35 4.69
CA LEU A 19 6.38 2.62 5.40
C LEU A 19 5.04 3.37 5.29
N MET A 20 4.43 3.38 4.10
CA MET A 20 3.16 4.05 3.86
C MET A 20 2.03 3.38 4.65
N VAL A 21 1.89 2.05 4.56
CA VAL A 21 0.90 1.28 5.32
C VAL A 21 1.10 1.44 6.82
N GLY A 22 2.34 1.29 7.30
CA GLY A 22 2.68 1.47 8.71
C GLY A 22 2.38 2.88 9.22
N SER A 23 2.52 3.90 8.37
CA SER A 23 2.19 5.29 8.73
C SER A 23 0.68 5.50 8.86
N VAL A 24 -0.13 4.94 7.97
CA VAL A 24 -1.60 5.00 8.07
C VAL A 24 -2.08 4.25 9.31
N PHE A 25 -1.53 3.07 9.57
CA PHE A 25 -1.80 2.31 10.79
C PHE A 25 -1.44 3.09 12.05
N LEU A 26 -0.23 3.66 12.10
CA LEU A 26 0.23 4.45 13.25
C LEU A 26 -0.65 5.69 13.46
N PHE A 27 -0.99 6.39 12.38
CA PHE A 27 -1.90 7.53 12.43
C PHE A 27 -3.26 7.11 13.02
N TRP A 28 -3.88 6.04 12.51
CA TRP A 28 -5.14 5.54 13.03
C TRP A 28 -5.04 5.14 14.51
N TYR A 29 -4.01 4.37 14.86
CA TYR A 29 -3.78 3.89 16.22
C TYR A 29 -3.63 5.02 17.24
N LEU A 30 -2.99 6.12 16.85
CA LEU A 30 -2.75 7.28 17.72
C LEU A 30 -3.91 8.29 17.77
N THR A 31 -4.77 8.33 16.75
CA THR A 31 -5.80 9.39 16.61
C THR A 31 -7.23 8.91 16.85
N VAL A 32 -7.50 7.61 16.74
CA VAL A 32 -8.84 7.07 16.89
C VAL A 32 -9.12 6.70 18.35
N ASP A 33 -9.90 7.54 19.02
CA ASP A 33 -10.51 7.21 20.31
C ASP A 33 -11.89 6.58 20.10
N ARG A 34 -12.03 5.30 20.43
CA ARG A 34 -13.27 4.52 20.30
C ARG A 34 -14.37 4.98 21.27
N HIS A 35 -14.01 5.71 22.33
CA HIS A 35 -14.94 6.17 23.36
C HIS A 35 -15.28 7.65 23.25
N SER A 36 -14.66 8.39 22.33
CA SER A 36 -14.89 9.82 22.09
C SER A 36 -16.35 10.20 21.82
N HIS A 37 -17.16 9.24 21.34
CA HIS A 37 -18.57 9.42 21.03
C HIS A 37 -19.51 8.59 21.92
N CYS A 38 -19.00 8.02 23.02
CA CYS A 38 -19.82 7.32 24.01
C CYS A 38 -20.40 8.34 25.02
N HIS A 39 -21.70 8.22 25.32
CA HIS A 39 -22.36 9.01 26.38
C HIS A 39 -22.89 8.07 27.46
N GLY A 40 -22.24 8.04 28.63
CA GLY A 40 -22.59 7.08 29.68
C GLY A 40 -22.37 5.63 29.23
N ASN A 41 -23.38 4.77 29.39
CA ASN A 41 -23.36 3.38 28.92
C ASN A 41 -23.85 3.23 27.46
N ASP A 42 -24.24 4.33 26.81
CA ASP A 42 -24.62 4.29 25.40
C ASP A 42 -23.37 4.25 24.52
N HIS A 43 -23.10 3.06 23.98
CA HIS A 43 -22.06 2.85 22.98
C HIS A 43 -22.68 3.02 21.59
N LYS A 44 -22.48 4.19 20.97
CA LYS A 44 -22.70 4.30 19.52
C LYS A 44 -21.66 3.43 18.82
N HIS A 45 -22.13 2.47 18.02
CA HIS A 45 -21.26 1.74 17.11
C HIS A 45 -20.73 2.70 16.04
N PHE A 46 -19.54 3.24 16.27
CA PHE A 46 -18.78 3.94 15.25
C PHE A 46 -17.87 2.92 14.59
N ASP A 47 -18.05 2.66 13.29
CA ASP A 47 -17.27 1.65 12.58
C ASP A 47 -15.88 2.21 12.22
N THR A 48 -15.04 2.29 13.25
CA THR A 48 -13.64 2.73 13.14
C THR A 48 -12.82 1.78 12.26
N GLY A 49 -13.27 0.52 12.12
CA GLY A 49 -12.62 -0.50 11.30
C GLY A 49 -12.83 -0.24 9.81
N LEU A 50 -14.06 0.03 9.39
CA LEU A 50 -14.36 0.39 8.00
C LEU A 50 -13.65 1.68 7.58
N GLY A 51 -13.63 2.70 8.46
CA GLY A 51 -12.89 3.93 8.19
C GLY A 51 -11.39 3.70 8.00
N PHE A 52 -10.77 2.88 8.86
CA PHE A 52 -9.37 2.48 8.72
C PHE A 52 -9.12 1.77 7.39
N PHE A 53 -9.95 0.78 7.09
CA PHE A 53 -9.84 -0.01 5.87
C PHE A 53 -9.89 0.87 4.61
N ILE A 54 -10.83 1.81 4.54
CA ILE A 54 -10.95 2.72 3.39
C ILE A 54 -9.70 3.59 3.25
N MET A 55 -9.19 4.16 4.34
CA MET A 55 -7.98 5.00 4.29
C MET A 55 -6.75 4.21 3.83
N GLU A 56 -6.55 3.02 4.37
CA GLU A 56 -5.44 2.13 4.02
C GLU A 56 -5.56 1.66 2.56
N PHE A 57 -6.75 1.25 2.13
CA PHE A 57 -7.04 0.85 0.76
C PHE A 57 -6.73 1.98 -0.23
N MET A 58 -7.15 3.22 0.07
CA MET A 58 -6.86 4.37 -0.78
C MET A 58 -5.36 4.67 -0.85
N ALA A 59 -4.64 4.59 0.27
CA ALA A 59 -3.18 4.77 0.27
C ALA A 59 -2.49 3.73 -0.64
N VAL A 60 -2.85 2.45 -0.51
CA VAL A 60 -2.32 1.36 -1.34
C VAL A 60 -2.65 1.58 -2.82
N LEU A 61 -3.87 2.01 -3.15
CA LEU A 61 -4.24 2.36 -4.52
C LEU A 61 -3.36 3.46 -5.12
N PHE A 62 -3.09 4.53 -4.36
CA PHE A 62 -2.21 5.62 -4.83
C PHE A 62 -0.77 5.14 -5.09
N PHE A 63 -0.26 4.25 -4.24
CA PHE A 63 1.04 3.63 -4.46
C PHE A 63 1.07 2.83 -5.77
N TYR A 64 0.06 2.01 -6.04
CA TYR A 64 -0.02 1.25 -7.29
C TYR A 64 -0.19 2.14 -8.51
N PHE A 65 -0.94 3.23 -8.39
CA PHE A 65 -1.04 4.23 -9.45
C PHE A 65 0.33 4.85 -9.77
N GLY A 66 1.09 5.24 -8.74
CA GLY A 66 2.46 5.72 -8.90
C GLY A 66 3.40 4.68 -9.53
N LEU A 67 3.25 3.40 -9.16
CA LEU A 67 4.02 2.30 -9.73
C LEU A 67 3.75 2.13 -11.24
N VAL A 68 2.49 2.27 -11.67
CA VAL A 68 2.10 2.23 -13.08
C VAL A 68 2.70 3.40 -13.86
N ILE A 69 2.64 4.63 -13.31
CA ILE A 69 3.28 5.80 -13.91
C ILE A 69 4.78 5.59 -14.07
N GLU A 70 5.45 5.12 -13.01
CA GLU A 70 6.89 4.83 -13.06
C GLU A 70 7.21 3.77 -14.12
N MET A 71 6.40 2.72 -14.20
CA MET A 71 6.58 1.65 -15.17
C MET A 71 6.47 2.17 -16.62
N ILE A 72 5.47 3.01 -16.92
CA ILE A 72 5.35 3.68 -18.23
C ILE A 72 6.61 4.52 -18.49
N TYR A 73 7.05 5.32 -17.52
CA TYR A 73 8.27 6.13 -17.64
C TYR A 73 9.52 5.27 -17.93
N LEU A 74 9.67 4.13 -17.27
CA LEU A 74 10.80 3.22 -17.47
C LEU A 74 10.79 2.57 -18.86
N PHE A 75 9.61 2.25 -19.40
CA PHE A 75 9.48 1.78 -20.78
C PHE A 75 9.85 2.85 -21.80
N VAL A 76 9.37 4.09 -21.60
CA VAL A 76 9.74 5.25 -22.45
C VAL A 76 11.24 5.53 -22.42
N LYS A 77 11.91 5.28 -21.29
CA LYS A 77 13.37 5.44 -21.13
C LYS A 77 14.19 4.21 -21.52
N GLU A 78 13.58 3.24 -22.20
CA GLU A 78 14.22 1.99 -22.65
C GLU A 78 14.85 1.17 -21.49
N LYS A 79 14.42 1.41 -20.25
CA LYS A 79 14.85 0.66 -19.06
C LYS A 79 13.92 -0.53 -18.81
N GLN A 80 13.68 -1.32 -19.87
CA GLN A 80 12.69 -2.39 -19.90
C GLN A 80 12.83 -3.37 -18.73
N ASN A 81 14.05 -3.78 -18.38
CA ASN A 81 14.29 -4.69 -17.25
C ASN A 81 13.72 -4.18 -15.91
N LEU A 82 13.75 -2.87 -15.66
CA LEU A 82 13.17 -2.27 -14.44
C LEU A 82 11.66 -2.11 -14.56
N GLY A 83 11.16 -1.81 -15.77
CA GLY A 83 9.72 -1.79 -16.05
C GLY A 83 9.09 -3.18 -15.84
N PHE A 84 9.72 -4.24 -16.35
CA PHE A 84 9.30 -5.61 -16.11
C PHE A 84 9.43 -6.03 -14.64
N ALA A 85 10.41 -5.52 -13.91
CA ALA A 85 10.47 -5.74 -12.45
C ALA A 85 9.27 -5.10 -11.74
N ASN A 86 8.85 -3.89 -12.12
CA ASN A 86 7.63 -3.26 -11.60
C ASN A 86 6.37 -4.06 -11.97
N LEU A 87 6.28 -4.56 -13.20
CA LEU A 87 5.17 -5.40 -13.64
C LEU A 87 5.09 -6.70 -12.83
N GLY A 88 6.22 -7.38 -12.66
CA GLY A 88 6.30 -8.61 -11.86
C GLY A 88 5.91 -8.35 -10.40
N PHE A 89 6.39 -7.26 -9.81
CA PHE A 89 5.99 -6.84 -8.46
C PHE A 89 4.48 -6.58 -8.36
N LEU A 90 3.89 -5.87 -9.33
CA LEU A 90 2.46 -5.60 -9.37
C LEU A 90 1.65 -6.91 -9.41
N ILE A 91 1.98 -7.83 -10.32
CA ILE A 91 1.26 -9.10 -10.46
C ILE A 91 1.38 -9.95 -9.19
N ILE A 92 2.60 -10.13 -8.66
CA ILE A 92 2.82 -10.94 -7.45
C ILE A 92 2.04 -10.36 -6.27
N SER A 93 2.10 -9.04 -6.07
CA SER A 93 1.41 -8.41 -4.96
C SER A 93 -0.12 -8.49 -5.08
N LEU A 94 -0.67 -8.36 -6.28
CA LEU A 94 -2.10 -8.59 -6.54
C LEU A 94 -2.51 -10.05 -6.28
N CYS A 95 -1.70 -11.02 -6.71
CA CYS A 95 -1.94 -12.44 -6.44
C CYS A 95 -1.96 -12.72 -4.92
N ILE A 96 -1.00 -12.17 -4.17
CA ILE A 96 -0.96 -12.30 -2.71
C ILE A 96 -2.19 -11.66 -2.08
N ALA A 97 -2.56 -10.45 -2.49
CA ALA A 97 -3.73 -9.76 -1.95
C ALA A 97 -5.01 -10.57 -2.18
N LEU A 98 -5.20 -11.11 -3.39
CA LEU A 98 -6.35 -11.97 -3.71
C LEU A 98 -6.33 -13.26 -2.89
N ALA A 99 -5.18 -13.90 -2.72
CA ALA A 99 -5.06 -15.13 -1.93
C ALA A 99 -5.33 -14.93 -0.43
N LEU A 100 -5.12 -13.72 0.09
CA LEU A 100 -5.43 -13.37 1.48
C LEU A 100 -6.89 -12.93 1.68
N TYR A 101 -7.59 -12.60 0.59
CA TYR A 101 -8.98 -12.14 0.61
C TYR A 101 -10.02 -13.24 0.34
N ILE A 102 -9.59 -14.38 -0.19
CA ILE A 102 -10.40 -15.60 -0.41
C ILE A 102 -10.23 -16.53 0.78
#